data_AF-U1R314-F1
#
_entry.id   AF-U1R314-F1
#
_cell.length_a   1.000
_cell.length_b   1.000
_cell.length_c   1.000
_cell.angle_alpha   90.00
_cell.angle_beta   90.00
_cell.angle_gamma   90.00
#
_symmetry.space_group_name_H-M   'P 1'
#
loop_
_entity.id
_entity.type
_entity.pdbx_description
1 polymer ?
#
loop_
_entity_poly.entity_id
_entity_poly.type
_entity_poly.pdbx_seq_one_letter_code
_entity_poly.pdbx_strand_id
1 'polypeptide(L)'
;MTTPISDKIHHALSQIDNVLLAQDIWLILQEQKFVGFLPHFAIQHLCNKHQITPQQLSLQLLPIAACYATTPISHFNVGAIVIGVSSNFYFGANQEFCQTDIQQTIHAEQSAISHAWMRGEKQITDISVNYTPCGHCRQFMNELNSAEKLQIHLPHRKNNPLHQYLPDAFGPKNLNIQLHLLDQHDNQLSLNSNDPVISQALAMANQAHAPYSKAFHGIALQTQDQHIYHGSYAENTAFNPSLPAMQVALNYLILSGEAVENITRAVMVEKPQTLSYKRMAEDLLGSLTKVKLEYILT
;
A
#
# COMPACT_ATOMS: atom_id res chain seq x y z
N MET A 1 -14.16 -11.39 -17.73
CA MET A 1 -13.39 -12.17 -16.75
C MET A 1 -12.04 -11.51 -16.62
N THR A 2 -11.64 -11.14 -15.41
CA THR A 2 -10.31 -10.61 -15.13
C THR A 2 -9.27 -11.70 -15.36
N THR A 3 -8.18 -11.38 -16.06
CA THR A 3 -7.06 -12.32 -16.27
C THR A 3 -6.45 -12.70 -14.92
N PRO A 4 -6.27 -14.00 -14.60
CA PRO A 4 -5.62 -14.44 -13.37
C PRO A 4 -4.27 -13.79 -13.17
N ILE A 5 -3.92 -13.48 -11.92
CA ILE A 5 -2.63 -12.84 -11.59
C ILE A 5 -1.44 -13.68 -12.03
N SER A 6 -1.55 -15.01 -11.93
CA SER A 6 -0.54 -15.96 -12.42
C SER A 6 -0.20 -15.77 -13.89
N ASP A 7 -1.22 -15.55 -14.73
CA ASP A 7 -1.04 -15.42 -16.18
C ASP A 7 -0.39 -14.08 -16.53
N LYS A 8 -0.79 -13.01 -15.84
CA LYS A 8 -0.16 -11.68 -15.97
C LYS A 8 1.32 -11.74 -15.58
N ILE A 9 1.63 -12.38 -14.44
CA ILE A 9 3.00 -12.54 -13.95
C ILE A 9 3.82 -13.40 -14.89
N HIS A 10 3.27 -14.51 -15.40
CA HIS A 10 3.94 -15.36 -16.37
C HIS A 10 4.32 -14.58 -17.64
N HIS A 11 3.41 -13.75 -18.15
CA HIS A 11 3.70 -12.86 -19.27
C HIS A 11 4.78 -11.81 -18.95
N ALA A 12 4.74 -11.20 -17.76
CA ALA A 12 5.75 -10.22 -17.35
C ALA A 12 7.14 -10.87 -17.21
N LEU A 13 7.21 -12.08 -16.66
CA LEU A 13 8.45 -12.85 -16.52
C LEU A 13 9.07 -13.24 -17.86
N SER A 14 8.25 -13.46 -18.91
CA SER A 14 8.76 -13.76 -20.24
C SER A 14 9.50 -12.59 -20.89
N GLN A 15 9.42 -11.38 -20.31
CA GLN A 15 10.13 -10.19 -20.76
C GLN A 15 11.44 -9.95 -19.99
N ILE A 16 11.78 -10.80 -19.02
CA ILE A 16 13.05 -10.72 -18.29
C ILE A 16 14.11 -11.50 -19.07
N ASP A 17 15.19 -10.81 -19.47
CA ASP A 17 16.28 -11.41 -20.27
C ASP A 17 16.95 -12.62 -19.59
N ASN A 18 17.12 -12.57 -18.27
CA ASN A 18 17.67 -13.68 -17.51
C ASN A 18 16.58 -14.73 -17.22
N VAL A 19 16.52 -15.74 -18.09
CA VAL A 19 15.55 -16.85 -18.03
C VAL A 19 15.63 -17.62 -16.70
N LEU A 20 16.83 -17.85 -16.17
CA LEU A 20 16.99 -18.57 -14.90
C LEU A 20 16.43 -17.76 -13.73
N LEU A 21 16.68 -16.44 -13.71
CA LEU A 21 16.10 -15.55 -12.71
C LEU A 21 14.57 -15.53 -12.82
N ALA A 22 14.03 -15.45 -14.04
CA ALA A 22 12.59 -15.47 -14.25
C ALA A 22 11.93 -16.76 -13.73
N GLN A 23 12.57 -17.91 -13.95
CA GLN A 23 12.12 -19.21 -13.44
C GLN A 23 12.16 -19.27 -11.90
N ASP A 24 13.24 -18.79 -11.27
CA ASP A 24 13.33 -18.77 -9.81
C ASP A 24 12.29 -17.85 -9.18
N ILE A 25 12.07 -16.67 -9.77
CA ILE A 25 11.02 -15.73 -9.32
C ILE A 25 9.64 -16.38 -9.45
N TRP A 26 9.36 -17.06 -10.56
CA TRP A 26 8.10 -17.78 -10.75
C TRP A 26 7.83 -18.78 -9.63
N LEU A 27 8.80 -19.65 -9.35
CA LEU A 27 8.66 -20.69 -8.33
C LEU A 27 8.39 -20.09 -6.94
N ILE A 28 9.15 -19.06 -6.56
CA ILE A 28 9.00 -18.38 -5.27
C ILE A 28 7.62 -17.71 -5.15
N LEU A 29 7.15 -17.04 -6.19
CA LEU A 29 5.83 -16.40 -6.18
C LEU A 29 4.70 -17.44 -6.19
N GLN A 30 4.86 -18.53 -6.93
CA GLN A 30 3.88 -19.62 -6.96
C GLN A 30 3.73 -20.27 -5.59
N GLU A 31 4.83 -20.57 -4.89
CA GLU A 31 4.81 -21.11 -3.52
C GLU A 31 4.11 -20.18 -2.53
N GLN A 32 4.25 -18.86 -2.72
CA GLN A 32 3.59 -17.84 -1.91
C GLN A 32 2.18 -17.48 -2.42
N LYS A 33 1.61 -18.25 -3.35
CA LYS A 33 0.29 -18.00 -3.95
C LYS A 33 0.15 -16.59 -4.56
N PHE A 34 1.22 -16.09 -5.15
CA PHE A 34 1.28 -14.78 -5.80
C PHE A 34 0.87 -13.61 -4.90
N VAL A 35 1.20 -13.68 -3.60
CA VAL A 35 1.18 -12.52 -2.72
C VAL A 35 2.27 -11.54 -3.20
N GLY A 36 1.94 -10.25 -3.30
CA GLY A 36 2.83 -9.16 -3.73
C GLY A 36 3.88 -8.78 -2.68
N PHE A 37 4.58 -9.75 -2.14
CA PHE A 37 5.55 -9.61 -1.06
C PHE A 37 6.68 -10.62 -1.27
N LEU A 38 7.93 -10.20 -1.01
CA LEU A 38 9.04 -11.13 -0.90
C LEU A 38 9.76 -10.93 0.44
N PRO A 39 9.91 -12.00 1.25
CA PRO A 39 10.65 -11.92 2.49
C PRO A 39 12.15 -11.81 2.23
N HIS A 40 12.88 -11.21 3.18
CA HIS A 40 14.31 -10.93 3.07
C HIS A 40 15.15 -12.17 2.71
N PHE A 41 14.79 -13.37 3.19
CA PHE A 41 15.52 -14.60 2.88
C PHE A 41 15.38 -15.02 1.41
N ALA A 42 14.21 -14.80 0.79
CA ALA A 42 13.99 -15.08 -0.62
C ALA A 42 14.76 -14.08 -1.50
N ILE A 43 14.77 -12.81 -1.09
CA ILE A 43 15.56 -11.76 -1.73
C ILE A 43 17.05 -12.09 -1.64
N GLN A 44 17.56 -12.45 -0.47
CA GLN A 44 18.95 -12.84 -0.27
C GLN A 44 19.33 -14.05 -1.13
N HIS A 45 18.46 -15.06 -1.21
CA HIS A 45 18.66 -16.21 -2.08
C HIS A 45 18.80 -15.81 -3.55
N LEU A 46 17.85 -15.02 -4.08
CA LEU A 46 17.86 -14.55 -5.47
C LEU A 46 19.10 -13.70 -5.76
N CYS A 47 19.41 -12.74 -4.90
CA CYS A 47 20.59 -11.87 -5.03
C CYS A 47 21.89 -12.67 -5.06
N ASN A 48 22.05 -13.65 -4.15
CA ASN A 48 23.24 -14.49 -4.10
C ASN A 48 23.36 -15.40 -5.32
N LYS A 49 22.26 -16.03 -5.75
CA LYS A 49 22.26 -16.96 -6.89
C LYS A 49 22.56 -16.24 -8.21
N HIS A 50 21.98 -15.06 -8.41
CA HIS A 50 22.08 -14.31 -9.65
C HIS A 50 23.14 -13.21 -9.64
N GLN A 51 23.88 -13.06 -8.53
CA GLN A 51 24.95 -12.06 -8.36
C GLN A 51 24.46 -10.62 -8.65
N ILE A 52 23.27 -10.29 -8.14
CA ILE A 52 22.64 -8.98 -8.27
C ILE A 52 22.39 -8.36 -6.89
N THR A 53 22.34 -7.03 -6.81
CA THR A 53 22.00 -6.32 -5.57
C THR A 53 20.48 -6.29 -5.36
N PRO A 54 20.00 -6.08 -4.11
CA PRO A 54 18.57 -5.87 -3.85
C PRO A 54 17.94 -4.76 -4.70
N GLN A 55 18.65 -3.64 -4.91
CA GLN A 55 18.15 -2.54 -5.75
C GLN A 55 18.05 -2.92 -7.24
N GLN A 56 18.93 -3.81 -7.73
CA GLN A 56 18.83 -4.33 -9.09
C GLN A 56 17.64 -5.28 -9.22
N LEU A 57 17.46 -6.17 -8.24
CA LEU A 57 16.32 -7.09 -8.19
C LEU A 57 15.00 -6.32 -8.10
N SER A 58 14.89 -5.30 -7.24
CA SER A 58 13.65 -4.51 -7.12
C SER A 58 13.27 -3.81 -8.42
N LEU A 59 14.23 -3.30 -9.19
CA LEU A 59 13.97 -2.72 -10.51
C LEU A 59 13.50 -3.77 -11.53
N GLN A 60 14.08 -4.97 -11.51
CA GLN A 60 13.68 -6.07 -12.40
C GLN A 60 12.30 -6.64 -12.08
N LEU A 61 11.86 -6.52 -10.83
CA LEU A 61 10.53 -6.97 -10.38
C LEU A 61 9.41 -5.94 -10.65
N LEU A 62 9.72 -4.72 -11.12
CA LEU A 62 8.69 -3.69 -11.38
C LEU A 62 7.59 -4.13 -12.37
N PRO A 63 7.87 -4.83 -13.48
CA PRO A 63 6.83 -5.33 -14.37
C PRO A 63 5.88 -6.33 -13.68
N ILE A 64 6.39 -7.10 -12.72
CA ILE A 64 5.60 -8.05 -11.92
C ILE A 64 4.72 -7.30 -10.92
N ALA A 65 5.27 -6.29 -10.23
CA ALA A 65 4.47 -5.43 -9.36
C ALA A 65 3.33 -4.75 -10.13
N ALA A 66 3.59 -4.29 -11.36
CA ALA A 66 2.57 -3.68 -12.23
C ALA A 66 1.43 -4.65 -12.62
N CYS A 67 1.59 -5.97 -12.52
CA CYS A 67 0.52 -6.94 -12.79
C CYS A 67 -0.67 -6.82 -11.84
N TYR A 68 -0.46 -6.25 -10.63
CA TYR A 68 -1.50 -6.02 -9.62
C TYR A 68 -2.31 -4.73 -9.88
N ALA A 69 -1.96 -3.95 -10.90
CA ALA A 69 -2.65 -2.70 -11.20
C ALA A 69 -4.11 -2.94 -11.61
N THR A 70 -4.98 -2.03 -11.19
CA THR A 70 -6.39 -1.96 -11.61
C THR A 70 -6.64 -0.61 -12.24
N THR A 71 -6.63 -0.55 -13.58
CA THR A 71 -6.55 0.72 -14.33
C THR A 71 -7.66 0.86 -15.40
N PRO A 72 -8.94 0.76 -15.02
CA PRO A 72 -10.04 0.87 -15.96
C PRO A 72 -10.20 2.26 -16.59
N ILE A 73 -9.52 3.31 -16.08
CA ILE A 73 -9.65 4.68 -16.58
C ILE A 73 -8.46 5.02 -17.49
N SER A 74 -7.23 4.88 -16.99
CA SER A 74 -6.02 5.26 -17.73
C SER A 74 -5.48 4.16 -18.63
N HIS A 75 -5.80 2.90 -18.33
CA HIS A 75 -5.17 1.71 -18.92
C HIS A 75 -3.64 1.71 -18.80
N PHE A 76 -3.11 2.39 -17.78
CA PHE A 76 -1.68 2.61 -17.59
C PHE A 76 -1.19 1.97 -16.30
N ASN A 77 -0.57 0.80 -16.41
CA ASN A 77 -0.12 0.01 -15.26
C ASN A 77 1.22 0.54 -14.73
N VAL A 78 1.21 0.98 -13.47
CA VAL A 78 2.38 1.47 -12.74
C VAL A 78 2.67 0.49 -11.61
N GLY A 79 3.92 0.06 -11.51
CA GLY A 79 4.42 -0.80 -10.44
C GLY A 79 5.41 -0.06 -9.55
N ALA A 80 5.37 -0.35 -8.26
CA ALA A 80 6.35 0.12 -7.27
C ALA A 80 6.77 -1.03 -6.36
N ILE A 81 8.00 -0.96 -5.85
CA ILE A 81 8.51 -1.88 -4.83
C ILE A 81 9.16 -1.06 -3.73
N VAL A 82 8.63 -1.21 -2.52
CA VAL A 82 9.21 -0.66 -1.30
C VAL A 82 10.14 -1.69 -0.67
N ILE A 83 11.33 -1.24 -0.26
CA ILE A 83 12.26 -2.00 0.57
C ILE A 83 12.14 -1.47 1.99
N GLY A 84 11.70 -2.33 2.90
CA GLY A 84 11.60 -2.00 4.32
C GLY A 84 12.94 -2.12 5.04
N VAL A 85 13.03 -1.57 6.25
CA VAL A 85 14.22 -1.76 7.12
C VAL A 85 14.46 -3.23 7.47
N SER A 86 13.41 -4.06 7.42
CA SER A 86 13.50 -5.52 7.51
C SER A 86 14.18 -6.20 6.31
N SER A 87 14.51 -5.45 5.26
CA SER A 87 14.96 -5.94 3.95
C SER A 87 13.94 -6.78 3.18
N ASN A 88 12.67 -6.77 3.59
CA ASN A 88 11.57 -7.33 2.80
C ASN A 88 11.20 -6.39 1.63
N PHE A 89 10.66 -6.98 0.56
CA PHE A 89 10.07 -6.24 -0.55
C PHE A 89 8.54 -6.26 -0.46
N TYR A 90 7.94 -5.09 -0.62
CA TYR A 90 6.50 -4.90 -0.64
C TYR A 90 6.11 -4.33 -2.00
N PHE A 91 5.33 -5.09 -2.76
CA PHE A 91 4.89 -4.65 -4.08
C PHE A 91 3.74 -3.67 -3.91
N GLY A 92 3.58 -2.78 -4.88
CA GLY A 92 2.43 -1.91 -5.03
C GLY A 92 2.14 -1.64 -6.49
N ALA A 93 0.89 -1.31 -6.77
CA ALA A 93 0.41 -0.99 -8.09
C ALA A 93 -0.71 0.05 -8.03
N ASN A 94 -0.88 0.84 -9.08
CA ASN A 94 -1.93 1.85 -9.12
C ASN A 94 -3.33 1.21 -9.22
N GLN A 95 -4.29 1.85 -8.56
CA GLN A 95 -5.69 1.44 -8.51
C GLN A 95 -6.59 2.62 -8.78
N GLU A 96 -7.47 2.44 -9.76
CA GLU A 96 -8.43 3.42 -10.23
C GLU A 96 -9.83 2.82 -10.07
N PHE A 97 -10.76 3.67 -9.64
CA PHE A 97 -12.12 3.26 -9.30
C PHE A 97 -13.10 3.99 -10.22
N CYS A 98 -13.95 3.24 -10.92
CA CYS A 98 -15.00 3.80 -11.76
C CYS A 98 -16.17 4.30 -10.90
N GLN A 99 -16.97 5.23 -11.44
CA GLN A 99 -18.22 5.70 -10.83
C GLN A 99 -18.06 6.31 -9.42
N THR A 100 -16.85 6.77 -9.11
CA THR A 100 -16.52 7.54 -7.91
C THR A 100 -15.58 8.68 -8.30
N ASP A 101 -15.18 9.49 -7.33
CA ASP A 101 -14.34 10.65 -7.57
C ASP A 101 -12.86 10.27 -7.74
N ILE A 102 -12.12 11.04 -8.53
CA ILE A 102 -10.69 10.81 -8.78
C ILE A 102 -9.85 10.79 -7.49
N GLN A 103 -10.33 11.43 -6.43
CA GLN A 103 -9.71 11.42 -5.10
C GLN A 103 -9.63 10.01 -4.48
N GLN A 104 -10.36 9.00 -4.99
CA GLN A 104 -10.24 7.62 -4.52
C GLN A 104 -9.00 6.90 -5.07
N THR A 105 -8.33 7.45 -6.10
CA THR A 105 -7.21 6.79 -6.79
C THR A 105 -6.04 6.50 -5.85
N ILE A 106 -5.47 5.30 -5.95
CA ILE A 106 -4.26 4.90 -5.23
C ILE A 106 -3.11 4.85 -6.22
N HIS A 107 -2.05 5.59 -5.96
CA HIS A 107 -0.83 5.51 -6.77
C HIS A 107 0.01 4.30 -6.38
N ALA A 108 0.85 3.80 -7.28
CA ALA A 108 1.69 2.62 -7.02
C ALA A 108 2.61 2.82 -5.79
N GLU A 109 3.12 4.03 -5.58
CA GLU A 109 3.95 4.37 -4.42
C GLU A 109 3.15 4.33 -3.11
N GLN A 110 1.96 4.93 -3.09
CA GLN A 110 1.04 4.85 -1.95
C GLN A 110 0.64 3.41 -1.65
N SER A 111 0.40 2.63 -2.70
CA SER A 111 0.09 1.21 -2.65
C SER A 111 1.21 0.40 -1.99
N ALA A 112 2.46 0.54 -2.45
CA ALA A 112 3.60 -0.20 -1.89
C ALA A 112 3.92 0.21 -0.44
N ILE A 113 3.86 1.51 -0.14
CA ILE A 113 4.12 2.05 1.21
C ILE A 113 3.05 1.56 2.19
N SER A 114 1.77 1.67 1.83
CA SER A 114 0.68 1.23 2.69
C SER A 114 0.65 -0.29 2.85
N HIS A 115 1.06 -1.05 1.82
CA HIS A 115 1.24 -2.50 1.93
C HIS A 115 2.32 -2.87 2.96
N ALA A 116 3.47 -2.17 2.94
CA ALA A 116 4.51 -2.34 3.95
C ALA A 116 3.98 -2.02 5.36
N TRP A 117 3.25 -0.91 5.49
CA TRP A 117 2.67 -0.48 6.76
C TRP A 117 1.67 -1.49 7.34
N MET A 118 0.73 -2.01 6.54
CA MET A 118 -0.26 -2.98 7.00
C MET A 118 0.34 -4.35 7.35
N ARG A 119 1.56 -4.64 6.87
CA ARG A 119 2.38 -5.79 7.26
C ARG A 119 3.32 -5.51 8.44
N GLY A 120 3.20 -4.35 9.08
CA GLY A 120 3.95 -3.99 10.28
C GLY A 120 5.38 -3.52 10.02
N GLU A 121 5.73 -3.14 8.79
CA GLU A 121 7.02 -2.52 8.51
C GLU A 121 7.13 -1.18 9.24
N LYS A 122 8.30 -0.91 9.83
CA LYS A 122 8.48 0.26 10.72
C LYS A 122 9.15 1.45 10.05
N GLN A 123 9.87 1.19 8.96
CA GLN A 123 10.61 2.20 8.23
C GLN A 123 10.87 1.72 6.80
N ILE A 124 10.86 2.65 5.85
CA ILE A 124 11.15 2.38 4.45
C ILE A 124 12.53 2.97 4.12
N THR A 125 13.40 2.17 3.53
CA THR A 125 14.76 2.63 3.15
C THR A 125 14.79 3.06 1.69
N ASP A 126 14.11 2.31 0.82
CA ASP A 126 14.15 2.50 -0.62
C ASP A 126 12.77 2.28 -1.25
N ILE A 127 12.54 2.97 -2.36
CA ILE A 127 11.40 2.72 -3.25
C ILE A 127 11.89 2.67 -4.70
N SER A 128 11.55 1.59 -5.40
CA SER A 128 11.76 1.44 -6.84
C SER A 128 10.47 1.68 -7.58
N VAL A 129 10.51 2.43 -8.68
CA VAL A 129 9.34 2.77 -9.50
C VAL A 129 9.73 2.77 -10.98
N ASN A 130 8.79 2.43 -11.87
CA ASN A 130 9.02 2.44 -13.32
C ASN A 130 9.04 3.86 -13.91
N TYR A 131 8.33 4.81 -13.29
CA TYR A 131 8.26 6.21 -13.71
C TYR A 131 8.60 7.15 -12.55
N THR A 132 9.09 8.35 -12.86
CA THR A 132 9.40 9.36 -11.85
C THR A 132 8.14 9.70 -11.03
N PRO A 133 8.21 9.66 -9.68
CA PRO A 133 7.04 9.93 -8.85
C PRO A 133 6.44 11.31 -9.14
N CYS A 134 5.11 11.38 -9.21
CA CYS A 134 4.41 12.65 -9.37
C CYS A 134 4.46 13.50 -8.08
N GLY A 135 4.06 14.77 -8.15
CA GLY A 135 4.08 15.68 -6.99
C GLY A 135 3.29 15.14 -5.78
N HIS A 136 2.14 14.50 -6.02
CA HIS A 136 1.32 13.87 -5.00
C HIS A 136 2.07 12.76 -4.25
N CYS A 137 2.73 11.84 -4.97
CA CYS A 137 3.52 10.77 -4.36
C CYS A 137 4.74 11.29 -3.60
N ARG A 138 5.43 12.31 -4.14
CA ARG A 138 6.55 12.96 -3.45
C ARG A 138 6.11 13.53 -2.10
N GLN A 139 4.96 14.22 -2.10
CA GLN A 139 4.39 14.80 -0.89
C GLN A 139 3.90 13.73 0.10
N PHE A 140 3.34 12.63 -0.39
CA PHE A 140 2.98 11.47 0.44
C PHE A 140 4.19 10.85 1.13
N MET A 141 5.28 10.63 0.38
CA MET A 141 6.54 10.10 0.93
C MET A 141 7.20 11.04 1.96
N ASN A 142 6.94 12.35 1.88
CA ASN A 142 7.48 13.32 2.83
C ASN A 142 6.83 13.24 4.23
N GLU A 143 5.79 12.42 4.39
CA GLU A 143 5.14 12.15 5.68
C GLU A 143 5.82 11.02 6.47
N LEU A 144 6.65 10.21 5.80
CA LEU A 144 7.29 9.03 6.40
C LEU A 144 8.32 9.43 7.44
N ASN A 145 8.47 8.61 8.49
CA ASN A 145 9.54 8.73 9.48
C ASN A 145 10.97 8.57 8.90
N SER A 146 11.07 8.20 7.62
CA SER A 146 12.29 7.96 6.85
C SER A 146 12.50 8.98 5.73
N ALA A 147 11.62 9.98 5.58
CA ALA A 147 11.60 10.90 4.43
C ALA A 147 12.97 11.53 4.11
N GLU A 148 13.76 11.89 5.12
CA GLU A 148 15.09 12.49 4.94
C GLU A 148 16.11 11.57 4.26
N LYS A 149 16.00 10.26 4.48
CA LYS A 149 16.97 9.24 4.04
C LYS A 149 16.45 8.37 2.91
N LEU A 150 15.15 8.45 2.61
CA LEU A 150 14.48 7.65 1.60
C LEU A 150 15.16 7.77 0.23
N GLN A 151 15.52 6.63 -0.35
CA GLN A 151 16.12 6.54 -1.68
C GLN A 151 15.09 6.10 -2.72
N ILE A 152 15.04 6.81 -3.85
CA ILE A 152 14.17 6.52 -5.00
C ILE A 152 15.03 5.97 -6.14
N HIS A 153 14.62 4.82 -6.67
CA HIS A 153 15.26 4.14 -7.79
C HIS A 153 14.36 4.10 -9.01
N LEU A 154 14.91 4.56 -10.12
CA LEU A 154 14.32 4.51 -11.45
C LEU A 154 15.19 3.61 -12.34
N PRO A 155 14.64 3.02 -13.42
CA PRO A 155 15.41 2.19 -14.35
C PRO A 155 16.68 2.88 -14.88
N HIS A 156 16.61 4.20 -15.07
CA HIS A 156 17.69 5.02 -15.63
C HIS A 156 18.49 5.82 -14.58
N ARG A 157 18.08 5.81 -13.29
CA ARG A 157 18.74 6.60 -12.24
C ARG A 157 18.48 6.00 -10.86
N LYS A 158 19.53 5.70 -10.09
CA LYS A 158 19.44 5.02 -8.78
C LYS A 158 19.94 5.92 -7.65
N ASN A 159 19.61 5.57 -6.41
CA ASN A 159 20.08 6.24 -5.18
C ASN A 159 19.75 7.74 -5.16
N ASN A 160 18.52 8.09 -5.56
CA ASN A 160 18.09 9.47 -5.57
C ASN A 160 17.35 9.79 -4.27
N PRO A 161 17.88 10.65 -3.39
CA PRO A 161 17.16 11.00 -2.18
C PRO A 161 15.89 11.79 -2.50
N LEU A 162 14.84 11.62 -1.70
CA LEU A 162 13.53 12.28 -1.91
C LEU A 162 13.64 13.80 -2.11
N HIS A 163 14.52 14.48 -1.37
CA HIS A 163 14.69 15.94 -1.42
C HIS A 163 15.17 16.46 -2.79
N GLN A 164 15.77 15.62 -3.64
CA GLN A 164 16.10 16.01 -5.02
C GLN A 164 14.86 16.14 -5.91
N TYR A 165 13.79 15.41 -5.59
CA TYR A 165 12.52 15.50 -6.31
C TYR A 165 11.55 16.48 -5.66
N LEU A 166 11.75 16.82 -4.39
CA LEU A 166 10.91 17.74 -3.63
C LEU A 166 11.81 18.80 -2.94
N PRO A 167 12.42 19.73 -3.70
CA PRO A 167 13.18 20.83 -3.12
C PRO A 167 12.25 21.77 -2.34
N ASP A 168 12.78 22.39 -1.28
CA ASP A 168 12.05 23.32 -0.39
C ASP A 168 10.68 22.76 0.07
N ALA A 169 10.67 21.48 0.44
CA ALA A 169 9.48 20.72 0.73
C ALA A 169 8.65 21.31 1.89
N PHE A 170 7.33 21.31 1.71
CA PHE A 170 6.37 21.43 2.81
C PHE A 170 6.11 20.06 3.42
N GLY A 171 6.09 19.94 4.76
CA GLY A 171 5.89 18.67 5.45
C GLY A 171 5.64 18.83 6.96
N PRO A 172 5.67 17.73 7.72
CA PRO A 172 5.24 17.69 9.13
C PRO A 172 5.94 18.75 10.00
N LYS A 173 7.23 19.00 9.73
CA LYS A 173 8.05 20.00 10.41
C LYS A 173 7.48 21.42 10.31
N ASN A 174 6.87 21.79 9.18
CA ASN A 174 6.31 23.13 8.99
C ASN A 174 5.07 23.37 9.87
N LEU A 175 4.40 22.29 10.30
CA LEU A 175 3.25 22.32 11.20
C LEU A 175 3.62 21.88 12.64
N ASN A 176 4.91 21.77 12.95
CA ASN A 176 5.43 21.31 14.25
C ASN A 176 4.92 19.93 14.69
N ILE A 177 4.64 19.04 13.72
CA ILE A 177 4.23 17.66 14.00
C ILE A 177 5.47 16.76 14.20
N GLN A 178 5.47 15.99 15.29
CA GLN A 178 6.57 15.07 15.65
C GLN A 178 6.28 13.61 15.29
N LEU A 179 4.99 13.23 15.26
CA LEU A 179 4.56 11.90 14.86
C LEU A 179 4.59 11.82 13.33
N HIS A 180 5.32 10.85 12.78
CA HIS A 180 5.39 10.62 11.34
C HIS A 180 4.68 9.33 10.96
N LEU A 181 4.34 9.18 9.68
CA LEU A 181 3.78 7.94 9.17
C LEU A 181 4.81 6.80 9.33
N LEU A 182 4.32 5.61 9.73
CA LEU A 182 5.06 4.41 10.17
C LEU A 182 5.56 4.42 11.63
N ASP A 183 5.47 5.53 12.36
CA ASP A 183 5.81 5.53 13.79
C ASP A 183 4.80 4.71 14.60
N GLN A 184 5.31 3.94 15.57
CA GLN A 184 4.46 3.17 16.48
C GLN A 184 3.79 4.12 17.48
N HIS A 185 2.46 4.12 17.50
CA HIS A 185 1.63 4.88 18.42
C HIS A 185 0.27 4.19 18.60
N ASP A 186 -0.53 4.68 19.54
CA ASP A 186 -1.88 4.20 19.80
C ASP A 186 -2.79 5.39 20.16
N ASN A 187 -3.90 5.57 19.43
CA ASN A 187 -4.84 6.69 19.62
C ASN A 187 -5.81 6.53 20.81
N GLN A 188 -5.65 5.47 21.61
CA GLN A 188 -6.37 5.22 22.86
C GLN A 188 -7.90 5.15 22.70
N LEU A 189 -8.38 4.67 21.56
CA LEU A 189 -9.79 4.36 21.33
C LEU A 189 -10.13 2.99 21.95
N SER A 190 -11.34 2.87 22.46
CA SER A 190 -11.84 1.65 23.09
C SER A 190 -13.25 1.33 22.62
N LEU A 191 -13.50 0.06 22.32
CA LEU A 191 -14.84 -0.47 22.10
C LEU A 191 -15.01 -1.76 22.89
N ASN A 192 -16.21 -1.98 23.43
CA ASN A 192 -16.55 -3.24 24.09
C ASN A 192 -17.12 -4.22 23.05
N SER A 193 -16.25 -4.96 22.37
CA SER A 193 -16.62 -6.00 21.41
C SER A 193 -15.60 -7.14 21.43
N ASN A 194 -16.10 -8.38 21.34
CA ASN A 194 -15.28 -9.58 21.16
C ASN A 194 -15.28 -10.05 19.69
N ASP A 195 -15.90 -9.29 18.79
CA ASP A 195 -15.93 -9.61 17.36
C ASP A 195 -14.54 -9.33 16.74
N PRO A 196 -13.90 -10.32 16.09
CA PRO A 196 -12.55 -10.17 15.54
C PRO A 196 -12.47 -9.12 14.42
N VAL A 197 -13.53 -8.92 13.63
CA VAL A 197 -13.55 -7.91 12.54
C VAL A 197 -13.65 -6.51 13.13
N ILE A 198 -14.50 -6.32 14.15
CA ILE A 198 -14.59 -5.03 14.88
C ILE A 198 -13.29 -4.74 15.62
N SER A 199 -12.70 -5.75 16.27
CA SER A 199 -11.43 -5.63 16.99
C SER A 199 -10.30 -5.21 16.05
N GLN A 200 -10.24 -5.79 14.85
CA GLN A 200 -9.25 -5.42 13.86
C GLN A 200 -9.46 -4.00 13.33
N ALA A 201 -10.70 -3.59 13.06
CA ALA A 201 -10.99 -2.21 12.63
C ALA A 201 -10.64 -1.19 13.72
N LEU A 202 -10.89 -1.51 15.00
CA LEU A 202 -10.48 -0.69 16.15
C LEU A 202 -8.94 -0.59 16.24
N ALA A 203 -8.23 -1.71 16.09
CA ALA A 203 -6.77 -1.70 16.09
C ALA A 203 -6.21 -0.79 15.00
N MET A 204 -6.83 -0.80 13.81
CA MET A 204 -6.46 0.11 12.73
C MET A 204 -6.79 1.56 13.02
N ALA A 205 -7.91 1.86 13.67
CA ALA A 205 -8.23 3.22 14.11
C ALA A 205 -7.24 3.71 15.19
N ASN A 206 -6.76 2.81 16.07
CA ASN A 206 -5.73 3.11 17.04
C ASN A 206 -4.35 3.34 16.42
N GLN A 207 -4.05 2.70 15.29
CA GLN A 207 -2.82 2.91 14.52
C GLN A 207 -2.91 4.11 13.55
N ALA A 208 -4.09 4.71 13.37
CA ALA A 208 -4.32 5.76 12.36
C ALA A 208 -3.43 6.97 12.57
N HIS A 209 -2.61 7.28 11.56
CA HIS A 209 -1.80 8.49 11.52
C HIS A 209 -2.68 9.66 11.07
N ALA A 210 -3.29 10.36 12.03
CA ALA A 210 -4.12 11.55 11.75
C ALA A 210 -3.77 12.73 12.67
N PRO A 211 -2.52 13.23 12.67
CA PRO A 211 -2.11 14.25 13.62
C PRO A 211 -2.78 15.60 13.35
N TYR A 212 -3.34 15.84 12.16
CA TYR A 212 -3.87 17.13 11.72
C TYR A 212 -5.37 17.25 12.02
N SER A 213 -6.19 16.32 11.53
CA SER A 213 -7.65 16.36 11.76
C SER A 213 -8.10 15.68 13.05
N LYS A 214 -7.29 14.75 13.57
CA LYS A 214 -7.66 13.84 14.66
C LYS A 214 -8.88 12.95 14.34
N ALA A 215 -9.24 12.82 13.06
CA ALA A 215 -10.30 11.93 12.58
C ALA A 215 -9.76 10.50 12.40
N PHE A 216 -9.60 9.81 13.52
CA PHE A 216 -9.02 8.47 13.54
C PHE A 216 -10.00 7.44 13.01
N HIS A 217 -9.60 6.65 12.03
CA HIS A 217 -10.44 5.59 11.51
C HIS A 217 -9.65 4.40 10.96
N GLY A 218 -10.29 3.25 11.00
CA GLY A 218 -9.78 1.97 10.54
C GLY A 218 -10.86 1.14 9.88
N ILE A 219 -10.46 0.33 8.91
CA ILE A 219 -11.32 -0.58 8.15
C ILE A 219 -10.83 -2.02 8.35
N ALA A 220 -11.77 -2.94 8.51
CA ALA A 220 -11.54 -4.38 8.39
C ALA A 220 -12.51 -4.98 7.37
N LEU A 221 -11.98 -5.78 6.46
CA LEU A 221 -12.68 -6.48 5.38
C LEU A 221 -12.53 -7.98 5.63
N GLN A 222 -13.64 -8.67 5.86
CA GLN A 222 -13.67 -10.12 6.01
C GLN A 222 -14.08 -10.77 4.69
N THR A 223 -13.32 -11.78 4.25
CA THR A 223 -13.63 -12.52 3.03
C THR A 223 -14.45 -13.77 3.30
N GLN A 224 -14.93 -14.44 2.24
CA GLN A 224 -15.69 -15.69 2.33
C GLN A 224 -14.95 -16.76 3.17
N ASP A 225 -13.63 -16.83 3.02
CA ASP A 225 -12.75 -17.75 3.76
C ASP A 225 -12.40 -17.26 5.18
N GLN A 226 -13.13 -16.27 5.70
CA GLN A 226 -12.97 -15.70 7.04
C GLN A 226 -11.63 -14.97 7.29
N HIS A 227 -10.79 -14.79 6.27
CA HIS A 227 -9.58 -13.97 6.36
C HIS A 227 -9.97 -12.50 6.51
N ILE A 228 -9.21 -11.78 7.34
CA ILE A 228 -9.42 -10.36 7.60
C ILE A 228 -8.25 -9.58 6.98
N TYR A 229 -8.59 -8.68 6.07
CA TYR A 229 -7.71 -7.64 5.56
C TYR A 229 -8.10 -6.32 6.20
N HIS A 230 -7.15 -5.42 6.36
CA HIS A 230 -7.36 -4.22 7.16
C HIS A 230 -6.61 -3.03 6.60
N GLY A 231 -7.09 -1.85 6.96
CA GLY A 231 -6.52 -0.59 6.54
C GLY A 231 -6.65 0.45 7.63
N SER A 232 -5.59 1.24 7.80
CA SER A 232 -5.54 2.37 8.72
C SER A 232 -5.41 3.67 7.94
N TYR A 233 -5.94 4.77 8.48
CA TYR A 233 -5.88 6.08 7.84
C TYR A 233 -4.47 6.67 7.92
N ALA A 234 -3.91 7.06 6.76
CA ALA A 234 -2.67 7.80 6.66
C ALA A 234 -2.93 9.22 6.18
N GLU A 235 -3.08 10.15 7.12
CA GLU A 235 -3.20 11.58 6.84
C GLU A 235 -1.87 12.16 6.36
N ASN A 236 -1.95 13.21 5.56
CA ASN A 236 -0.78 13.91 5.04
C ASN A 236 -0.82 15.39 5.39
N THR A 237 0.34 15.99 5.63
CA THR A 237 0.51 17.43 5.91
C THR A 237 -0.16 18.31 4.85
N ALA A 238 -0.11 17.91 3.58
CA ALA A 238 -0.71 18.65 2.46
C ALA A 238 -2.19 18.29 2.20
N PHE A 239 -2.81 17.53 3.11
CA PHE A 239 -4.22 17.11 3.16
C PHE A 239 -4.65 16.22 2.00
N ASN A 240 -4.62 16.71 0.75
CA ASN A 240 -5.07 15.96 -0.42
C ASN A 240 -4.32 14.63 -0.65
N PRO A 241 -3.02 14.50 -0.32
CA PRO A 241 -2.32 13.22 -0.43
C PRO A 241 -2.67 12.19 0.64
N SER A 242 -3.53 12.53 1.59
CA SER A 242 -3.98 11.58 2.62
C SER A 242 -4.62 10.34 1.97
N LEU A 243 -4.35 9.18 2.55
CA LEU A 243 -4.82 7.89 2.05
C LEU A 243 -5.84 7.31 3.05
N PRO A 244 -7.15 7.34 2.73
CA PRO A 244 -8.20 6.86 3.64
C PRO A 244 -8.10 5.35 3.90
N ALA A 245 -8.61 4.91 5.04
CA ALA A 245 -8.46 3.53 5.50
C ALA A 245 -9.10 2.49 4.57
N MET A 246 -10.16 2.85 3.82
CA MET A 246 -10.82 1.95 2.87
C MET A 246 -9.87 1.58 1.71
N GLN A 247 -9.18 2.58 1.15
CA GLN A 247 -8.16 2.41 0.13
C GLN A 247 -7.03 1.52 0.63
N VAL A 248 -6.56 1.76 1.85
CA VAL A 248 -5.50 0.94 2.45
C VAL A 248 -5.94 -0.53 2.60
N ALA A 249 -7.18 -0.77 3.04
CA ALA A 249 -7.70 -2.12 3.23
C ALA A 249 -7.89 -2.86 1.89
N LEU A 250 -8.47 -2.19 0.88
CA LEU A 250 -8.61 -2.74 -0.48
C LEU A 250 -7.25 -3.02 -1.10
N ASN A 251 -6.29 -2.11 -0.93
CA ASN A 251 -4.93 -2.29 -1.41
C ASN A 251 -4.25 -3.51 -0.78
N TYR A 252 -4.38 -3.68 0.54
CA TYR A 252 -3.81 -4.83 1.24
C TYR A 252 -4.45 -6.15 0.80
N LEU A 253 -5.77 -6.17 0.60
CA LEU A 253 -6.50 -7.32 0.07
C LEU A 253 -6.00 -7.71 -1.33
N ILE A 254 -5.98 -6.76 -2.28
CA ILE A 254 -5.59 -7.01 -3.67
C ILE A 254 -4.13 -7.49 -3.77
N LEU A 255 -3.21 -6.85 -3.05
CA LEU A 255 -1.80 -7.24 -3.04
C LEU A 255 -1.54 -8.55 -2.30
N SER A 256 -2.50 -9.03 -1.51
CA SER A 256 -2.47 -10.36 -0.92
C SER A 256 -3.03 -11.46 -1.82
N GLY A 257 -3.33 -11.14 -3.08
CA GLY A 257 -3.81 -12.08 -4.09
C GLY A 257 -5.31 -12.38 -3.99
N GLU A 258 -6.05 -11.58 -3.22
CA GLU A 258 -7.48 -11.79 -2.99
C GLU A 258 -8.33 -10.91 -3.92
N ALA A 259 -9.55 -11.37 -4.19
CA ALA A 259 -10.51 -10.70 -5.05
C ALA A 259 -11.50 -9.86 -4.23
N VAL A 260 -11.82 -8.66 -4.70
CA VAL A 260 -12.75 -7.74 -4.01
C VAL A 260 -14.16 -8.35 -3.94
N GLU A 261 -14.52 -9.19 -4.89
CA GLU A 261 -15.78 -9.93 -4.93
C GLU A 261 -15.93 -10.94 -3.79
N ASN A 262 -14.82 -11.36 -3.16
CA ASN A 262 -14.84 -12.31 -2.05
C ASN A 262 -15.10 -11.65 -0.70
N ILE A 263 -15.20 -10.31 -0.62
CA ILE A 263 -15.56 -9.59 0.60
C ILE A 263 -17.00 -9.96 0.98
N THR A 264 -17.20 -10.40 2.22
CA THR A 264 -18.52 -10.74 2.79
C THR A 264 -18.97 -9.78 3.88
N ARG A 265 -18.03 -9.10 4.54
CA ARG A 265 -18.31 -8.08 5.56
C ARG A 265 -17.25 -6.99 5.55
N ALA A 266 -17.69 -5.76 5.75
CA ALA A 266 -16.81 -4.60 5.90
C ALA A 266 -17.21 -3.83 7.15
N VAL A 267 -16.24 -3.58 8.04
CA VAL A 267 -16.44 -2.82 9.28
C VAL A 267 -15.54 -1.59 9.25
N MET A 268 -16.13 -0.44 9.60
CA MET A 268 -15.43 0.81 9.86
C MET A 268 -15.58 1.18 11.32
N VAL A 269 -14.45 1.46 11.96
CA VAL A 269 -14.40 2.11 13.27
C VAL A 269 -13.85 3.51 13.06
N GLU A 270 -14.57 4.53 13.52
CA GLU A 270 -14.18 5.93 13.36
C GLU A 270 -14.45 6.74 14.64
N LYS A 271 -13.47 7.55 15.02
CA LYS A 271 -13.64 8.73 15.88
C LYS A 271 -13.62 9.97 14.98
N PRO A 272 -14.78 10.44 14.51
CA PRO A 272 -14.81 11.61 13.65
C PRO A 272 -14.47 12.86 14.47
N GLN A 273 -14.07 13.90 13.77
CA GLN A 273 -13.97 15.24 14.35
C GLN A 273 -14.67 16.23 13.42
N THR A 274 -13.97 17.25 12.94
CA THR A 274 -14.48 18.13 11.90
C THR A 274 -14.67 17.39 10.56
N LEU A 275 -14.00 16.25 10.39
CA LEU A 275 -14.11 15.37 9.22
C LEU A 275 -14.73 14.02 9.62
N SER A 276 -15.49 13.43 8.69
CA SER A 276 -15.88 12.03 8.71
C SER A 276 -15.70 11.43 7.32
N TYR A 277 -15.10 10.24 7.30
CA TYR A 277 -14.81 9.46 6.09
C TYR A 277 -15.89 8.43 5.77
N LYS A 278 -16.94 8.35 6.60
CA LYS A 278 -18.02 7.37 6.44
C LYS A 278 -18.60 7.34 5.02
N ARG A 279 -19.07 8.49 4.51
CA ARG A 279 -19.73 8.56 3.19
C ARG A 279 -18.78 8.14 2.07
N MET A 280 -17.54 8.61 2.14
CA MET A 280 -16.49 8.24 1.19
C MET A 280 -16.24 6.72 1.16
N ALA A 281 -16.18 6.09 2.35
CA ALA A 281 -16.01 4.66 2.48
C ALA A 281 -17.25 3.88 1.99
N GLU A 282 -18.47 4.35 2.28
CA GLU A 282 -19.72 3.77 1.79
C GLU A 282 -19.81 3.83 0.26
N ASP A 283 -19.48 4.97 -0.33
CA ASP A 283 -19.55 5.20 -1.79
C ASP A 283 -18.52 4.33 -2.53
N LEU A 284 -17.26 4.30 -2.06
CA LEU A 284 -16.22 3.48 -2.67
C LEU A 284 -16.56 1.98 -2.55
N LEU A 285 -16.95 1.50 -1.36
CA LEU A 285 -17.31 0.10 -1.16
C LEU A 285 -18.53 -0.30 -2.00
N GLY A 286 -19.53 0.56 -2.09
CA GLY A 286 -20.74 0.35 -2.88
C GLY A 286 -20.51 0.33 -4.39
N SER A 287 -19.46 1.01 -4.88
CA SER A 287 -19.05 0.95 -6.29
C SER A 287 -18.41 -0.39 -6.67
N LEU A 288 -17.91 -1.15 -5.69
CA LEU A 288 -17.13 -2.38 -5.89
C LEU A 288 -17.90 -3.64 -5.48
N THR A 289 -18.77 -3.55 -4.48
CA THR A 289 -19.43 -4.71 -3.87
C THR A 289 -20.89 -4.40 -3.53
N LYS A 290 -21.66 -5.45 -3.21
CA LYS A 290 -23.01 -5.31 -2.61
C LYS A 290 -22.97 -5.30 -1.08
N VAL A 291 -21.79 -5.39 -0.48
CA VAL A 291 -21.61 -5.42 0.97
C VAL A 291 -21.88 -4.03 1.53
N LYS A 292 -22.69 -3.97 2.60
CA LYS A 292 -22.92 -2.71 3.31
C LYS A 292 -21.80 -2.49 4.33
N LEU A 293 -21.39 -1.24 4.48
CA LEU A 293 -20.43 -0.86 5.52
C LEU A 293 -21.10 -0.88 6.89
N GLU A 294 -20.60 -1.71 7.80
CA GLU A 294 -20.94 -1.66 9.22
C GLU A 294 -20.12 -0.54 9.86
N TYR A 295 -20.79 0.55 10.22
CA TYR A 295 -20.15 1.75 10.75
C TYR A 295 -20.30 1.84 12.27
N ILE A 296 -19.18 1.96 12.98
CA ILE A 296 -19.10 2.04 14.43
C ILE A 296 -18.38 3.33 14.84
N LEU A 297 -19.02 4.08 15.73
CA LEU A 297 -18.50 5.32 16.29
C LEU A 297 -17.75 5.04 17.61
N THR A 298 -16.62 5.71 17.84
CA THR A 298 -15.85 5.65 19.11
C THR A 298 -15.67 7.01 19.76
#